data_AF-A0A836VFD3-F1
#
_entry.id   AF-A0A836VFD3-F1
#
_cell.length_a   1.000
_cell.length_b   1.000
_cell.length_c   1.000
_cell.angle_alpha   90.00
_cell.angle_beta   90.00
_cell.angle_gamma   90.00
#
_symmetry.space_group_name_H-M   'P 1'
#
loop_
_entity.id
_entity.type
_entity.pdbx_description
1 polymer ?
#
loop_
_entity_poly.entity_id
_entity_poly.type
_entity_poly.pdbx_seq_one_letter_code
_entity_poly.pdbx_strand_id
1 'polypeptide(L)'
;MPPELEAKFGLFLAGIDNAPAVFESNFIRILGEELTSRDVVSSRVVANQGSYLLVGEFSETPTDSIRLSWRIVAADGVVIGLFDQVGATDEANLAKLAQDAANRIALLMKAGDPPRAKSRTLTLPTVVLHPVDGAPGDGRISLTSAMSAALGRRSIRVLDDSHDGALVVLGSVKTSIRGDGQLVEVHWSVINEVGRELGSVTQSNVVPVGMLDGSWGEIAHAVADGGADGVIVLLREAHRSRSSVRLD
;
A
#
# COMPACT_ATOMS: atom_id res chain seq x y z
N MET A 1 -35.80 19.87 5.66
CA MET A 1 -34.57 19.95 6.49
C MET A 1 -33.51 19.17 5.74
N PRO A 2 -32.42 19.79 5.26
CA PRO A 2 -31.29 19.00 4.78
C PRO A 2 -30.62 18.36 6.01
N PRO A 3 -30.11 17.12 5.91
CA PRO A 3 -29.33 16.55 7.00
C PRO A 3 -27.98 17.26 7.06
N GLU A 4 -27.78 18.06 8.10
CA GLU A 4 -26.46 18.43 8.60
C GLU A 4 -25.76 17.18 9.11
N LEU A 5 -24.70 16.77 8.43
CA LEU A 5 -23.66 15.92 8.98
C LEU A 5 -22.37 16.38 8.28
N GLU A 6 -21.72 17.39 8.87
CA GLU A 6 -20.29 17.57 8.70
C GLU A 6 -19.61 16.32 9.25
N ALA A 7 -19.52 15.28 8.42
CA ALA A 7 -18.69 14.12 8.69
C ALA A 7 -17.24 14.61 8.61
N LYS A 8 -16.70 15.10 9.73
CA LYS A 8 -15.26 15.31 9.87
C LYS A 8 -14.59 13.94 9.70
N PHE A 9 -14.12 13.67 8.49
CA PHE A 9 -13.43 12.43 8.14
C PHE A 9 -12.23 12.26 9.08
N GLY A 10 -12.23 11.17 9.86
CA GLY A 10 -11.17 10.87 10.82
C GLY A 10 -9.88 10.43 10.12
N LEU A 11 -8.73 10.67 10.74
CA LEU A 11 -7.44 10.14 10.31
C LEU A 11 -7.07 8.92 11.16
N PHE A 12 -6.92 7.76 10.55
CA PHE A 12 -6.44 6.55 11.22
C PHE A 12 -4.93 6.45 11.10
N LEU A 13 -4.24 6.33 12.22
CA LEU A 13 -2.78 6.17 12.27
C LEU A 13 -2.46 4.67 12.15
N ALA A 14 -2.08 4.22 10.96
CA ALA A 14 -1.87 2.79 10.66
C ALA A 14 -0.67 2.19 11.39
N GLY A 15 0.38 3.00 11.55
CA GLY A 15 1.70 2.53 11.95
C GLY A 15 2.79 3.24 11.17
N ILE A 16 4.04 2.93 11.54
CA ILE A 16 5.22 3.31 10.78
C ILE A 16 5.95 2.02 10.41
N ASP A 17 5.82 1.61 9.15
CA ASP A 17 6.46 0.41 8.62
C ASP A 17 7.98 0.49 8.80
N ASN A 18 8.62 -0.62 9.15
CA ASN A 18 10.07 -0.76 9.39
C ASN A 18 10.65 0.07 10.55
N ALA A 19 9.82 0.73 11.36
CA ALA A 19 10.29 1.47 12.52
C ALA A 19 10.62 0.54 13.70
N PRO A 20 11.65 0.83 14.51
CA PRO A 20 11.83 0.17 15.81
C PRO A 20 10.59 0.37 16.70
N ALA A 21 10.09 -0.68 17.34
CA ALA A 21 8.82 -0.65 18.09
C ALA A 21 8.76 0.46 19.16
N VAL A 22 9.89 0.76 19.82
CA VAL A 22 10.00 1.84 20.82
C VAL A 22 9.89 3.21 20.15
N PHE A 23 10.55 3.39 19.00
CA PHE A 23 10.47 4.62 18.21
C PHE A 23 9.04 4.84 17.73
N GLU A 24 8.43 3.83 17.11
CA GLU A 24 7.07 3.90 16.57
C GLU A 24 6.06 4.27 17.66
N SER A 25 6.09 3.55 18.79
CA SER A 25 5.16 3.78 19.90
C SER A 25 5.24 5.22 20.42
N ASN A 26 6.46 5.74 20.61
CA ASN A 26 6.68 7.11 21.06
C ASN A 26 6.27 8.12 20.00
N PHE A 27 6.66 7.90 18.74
CA PHE A 27 6.36 8.81 17.64
C PHE A 27 4.86 8.93 17.41
N ILE A 28 4.15 7.81 17.27
CA ILE A 28 2.70 7.78 17.03
C ILE A 28 1.97 8.44 18.19
N ARG A 29 2.42 8.21 19.43
CA ARG A 29 1.86 8.86 20.63
C ARG A 29 1.92 10.38 20.50
N ILE A 30 3.12 10.94 20.29
CA ILE A 30 3.36 12.38 20.15
C ILE A 30 2.61 12.94 18.94
N LEU A 31 2.66 12.25 17.79
CA LEU A 31 1.97 12.67 16.57
C LEU A 31 0.46 12.81 16.79
N GLY A 32 -0.17 11.88 17.50
CA GLY A 32 -1.61 11.98 17.79
C GLY A 32 -1.96 13.11 18.74
N GLU A 33 -1.09 13.42 19.72
CA GLU A 33 -1.23 14.60 20.60
C GLU A 33 -1.16 15.90 19.77
N GLU A 34 -0.19 15.99 18.85
CA GLU A 34 -0.02 17.13 17.95
C GLU A 34 -1.15 17.27 16.92
N LEU A 35 -1.70 16.17 16.41
CA LEU A 35 -2.86 16.20 15.50
C LEU A 35 -4.12 16.67 16.23
N THR A 36 -4.33 16.17 17.45
CA THR A 36 -5.47 16.55 18.30
C THR A 36 -5.44 18.05 18.62
N SER A 37 -4.25 18.60 18.92
CA SER A 37 -4.11 20.04 19.20
C SER A 37 -4.35 20.95 17.97
N ARG A 38 -4.47 20.37 16.77
CA ARG A 38 -4.70 21.07 15.50
C ARG A 38 -6.09 20.86 14.92
N ASP A 39 -7.02 20.34 15.73
CA ASP A 39 -8.39 19.95 15.37
C ASP A 39 -8.48 18.84 14.31
N VAL A 40 -7.44 18.01 14.17
CA VAL A 40 -7.48 16.80 13.33
C VAL A 40 -7.93 15.63 14.19
N VAL A 41 -9.13 15.11 13.92
CA VAL A 41 -9.66 13.93 14.63
C VAL A 41 -8.87 12.70 14.21
N SER A 42 -7.95 12.25 15.06
CA SER A 42 -7.17 11.03 14.83
C SER A 42 -7.64 9.86 15.70
N SER A 43 -7.78 8.67 15.13
CA SER A 43 -8.14 7.43 15.84
C SER A 43 -7.03 6.39 15.70
N ARG A 44 -6.84 5.58 16.76
CA ARG A 44 -5.90 4.44 16.79
C ARG A 44 -6.59 3.09 17.01
N VAL A 45 -7.91 3.08 17.24
CA VAL A 45 -8.64 1.90 17.74
C VAL A 45 -9.58 1.33 16.67
N VAL A 46 -10.29 2.19 15.95
CA VAL A 46 -11.22 1.79 14.88
C VAL A 46 -11.14 2.81 13.74
N ALA A 47 -10.90 2.33 12.52
CA ALA A 47 -11.11 3.10 11.29
C ALA A 47 -12.59 2.97 10.88
N ASN A 48 -13.27 4.09 10.62
CA ASN A 48 -14.65 4.07 10.11
C ASN A 48 -14.65 4.08 8.56
N GLN A 49 -15.76 3.66 7.96
CA GLN A 49 -15.96 3.72 6.50
C GLN A 49 -15.96 5.19 6.05
N GLY A 50 -14.80 5.69 5.62
CA GLY A 50 -14.58 7.10 5.26
C GLY A 50 -13.35 7.73 5.91
N SER A 51 -12.69 7.08 6.87
CA SER A 51 -11.44 7.58 7.46
C SER A 51 -10.31 7.59 6.44
N TYR A 52 -9.47 8.63 6.50
CA TYR A 52 -8.18 8.62 5.82
C TYR A 52 -7.19 7.78 6.61
N LEU A 53 -6.36 7.01 5.92
CA LEU A 53 -5.29 6.19 6.49
C LEU A 53 -3.96 6.94 6.39
N LEU A 54 -3.30 7.20 7.52
CA LEU A 54 -1.93 7.66 7.55
C LEU A 54 -0.99 6.46 7.72
N VAL A 55 -0.14 6.22 6.72
CA VAL A 55 0.90 5.20 6.76
C VAL A 55 2.26 5.88 6.73
N GLY A 56 3.10 5.59 7.73
CA GLY A 56 4.51 6.00 7.73
C GLY A 56 5.41 4.85 7.26
N GLU A 57 6.56 5.18 6.72
CA GLU A 57 7.63 4.23 6.43
C GLU A 57 8.95 4.80 6.95
N PHE A 58 9.63 4.04 7.79
CA PHE A 58 10.91 4.38 8.39
C PHE A 58 12.06 3.78 7.61
N SER A 59 13.08 4.61 7.35
CA SER A 59 14.32 4.16 6.73
C SER A 59 15.51 4.86 7.41
N GLU A 60 16.51 4.08 7.81
CA GLU A 60 17.79 4.62 8.27
C GLU A 60 18.58 5.15 7.07
N THR A 61 19.17 6.33 7.24
CA THR A 61 20.08 6.89 6.25
C THR A 61 21.53 6.68 6.70
N PRO A 62 22.50 6.61 5.77
CA PRO A 62 23.91 6.39 6.11
C PRO A 62 24.55 7.47 7.00
N THR A 63 23.87 8.59 7.20
CA THR A 63 24.36 9.79 7.90
C THR A 63 23.86 9.90 9.34
N ASP A 64 23.50 8.78 9.99
CA ASP A 64 22.94 8.75 11.35
C ASP A 64 21.63 9.54 11.49
N SER A 65 20.95 9.75 10.37
CA SER A 65 19.60 10.33 10.29
C SER A 65 18.60 9.27 9.86
N ILE A 66 17.33 9.55 10.08
CA ILE A 66 16.20 8.75 9.62
C ILE A 66 15.42 9.52 8.56
N ARG A 67 14.82 8.76 7.65
CA ARG A 67 13.80 9.24 6.75
C ARG A 67 12.47 8.63 7.14
N LEU A 68 11.46 9.48 7.29
CA LEU A 68 10.07 9.10 7.43
C LEU A 68 9.33 9.49 6.17
N SER A 69 8.77 8.52 5.47
CA SER A 69 7.95 8.73 4.27
C SER A 69 6.49 8.53 4.64
N TRP A 70 5.66 9.56 4.47
CA TRP A 70 4.26 9.53 4.88
C TRP A 70 3.32 9.44 3.69
N ARG A 71 2.25 8.66 3.86
CA ARG A 71 1.17 8.50 2.89
C ARG A 71 -0.17 8.71 3.59
N ILE A 72 -0.99 9.60 3.05
CA ILE A 72 -2.40 9.75 3.45
C ILE A 72 -3.24 9.12 2.35
N VAL A 73 -3.99 8.07 2.68
CA VAL A 73 -4.81 7.29 1.75
C VAL A 73 -6.28 7.50 2.11
N ALA A 74 -7.10 7.84 1.13
CA ALA A 74 -8.54 7.94 1.29
C ALA A 74 -9.18 6.54 1.39
N ALA A 75 -10.45 6.49 1.81
CA ALA A 75 -11.19 5.23 1.97
C ALA A 75 -11.37 4.44 0.66
N ASP A 76 -11.25 5.11 -0.49
CA ASP A 76 -11.26 4.50 -1.83
C ASP A 76 -9.88 4.00 -2.29
N GLY A 77 -8.86 4.10 -1.43
CA GLY A 77 -7.48 3.71 -1.73
C GLY A 77 -6.65 4.79 -2.45
N VAL A 78 -7.23 5.96 -2.73
CA VAL A 78 -6.50 7.06 -3.38
C VAL A 78 -5.53 7.72 -2.41
N VAL A 79 -4.27 7.84 -2.81
CA VAL A 79 -3.28 8.60 -2.01
C VAL A 79 -3.52 10.09 -2.23
N ILE A 80 -3.97 10.78 -1.18
CA ILE A 80 -4.24 12.23 -1.18
C ILE A 80 -3.09 13.05 -0.57
N GLY A 81 -2.11 12.39 0.06
CA GLY A 81 -0.97 13.09 0.65
C GLY A 81 0.28 12.23 0.59
N LEU A 82 1.39 12.84 0.16
CA LEU A 82 2.73 12.26 0.19
C LEU A 82 3.70 13.33 0.66
N PHE A 83 4.49 13.03 1.69
CA PHE A 83 5.60 13.88 2.08
C PHE A 83 6.66 13.10 2.83
N ASP A 84 7.90 13.52 2.65
CA ASP A 84 9.04 12.95 3.35
C ASP A 84 9.57 13.93 4.40
N GLN A 85 10.14 13.37 5.46
CA GLN A 85 10.85 14.09 6.50
C GLN A 85 12.17 13.39 6.77
N VAL A 86 13.20 14.18 7.04
CA VAL A 86 14.51 13.67 7.47
C VAL A 86 14.84 14.33 8.80
N GLY A 87 15.31 13.54 9.76
CA GLY A 87 15.74 14.04 11.06
C GLY A 87 16.56 13.02 11.81
N ALA A 88 16.96 13.31 13.04
CA ALA A 88 17.65 12.35 13.90
C ALA A 88 16.64 11.56 14.75
N THR A 89 17.07 10.41 15.27
CA THR A 89 16.29 9.55 16.17
C THR A 89 16.30 10.01 17.63
N ASP A 90 17.10 11.03 17.97
CA ASP A 90 17.18 11.52 19.34
C ASP A 90 15.85 12.11 19.82
N GLU A 91 15.66 12.09 21.14
CA GLU A 91 14.40 12.47 21.79
C GLU A 91 14.00 13.93 21.53
N ALA A 92 14.99 14.82 21.37
CA ALA A 92 14.75 16.24 21.08
C ALA A 92 14.27 16.46 19.64
N ASN A 93 14.72 15.64 18.70
CA ASN A 93 14.31 15.67 17.30
C ASN A 93 13.02 14.90 17.04
N LEU A 94 12.71 13.88 17.85
CA LEU A 94 11.48 13.11 17.76
C LEU A 94 10.22 14.00 17.85
N ALA A 95 10.18 14.90 18.84
CA ALA A 95 9.08 15.82 19.03
C ALA A 95 8.95 16.82 17.85
N LYS A 96 10.08 17.31 17.33
CA LYS A 96 10.09 18.23 16.17
C LYS A 96 9.60 17.55 14.90
N LEU A 97 9.99 16.30 14.66
CA LEU A 97 9.53 15.51 13.52
C LEU A 97 8.02 15.27 13.58
N ALA A 98 7.51 14.89 14.75
CA ALA A 98 6.08 14.71 14.98
C ALA A 98 5.31 16.02 14.80
N GLN A 99 5.85 17.15 15.28
CA GLN A 99 5.25 18.48 15.11
C GLN A 99 5.19 18.89 13.63
N ASP A 100 6.27 18.71 12.87
CA ASP A 100 6.30 18.99 11.42
C ASP A 100 5.33 18.07 10.65
N ALA A 101 5.25 16.79 11.04
CA ALA A 101 4.32 15.85 10.43
C ALA A 101 2.87 16.28 10.68
N ALA A 102 2.52 16.58 11.93
CA ALA A 102 1.20 17.05 12.31
C ALA A 102 0.81 18.36 11.60
N ASN A 103 1.75 19.31 11.47
CA ASN A 103 1.53 20.55 10.74
C ASN A 103 1.16 20.28 9.27
N ARG A 104 1.95 19.45 8.57
CA ARG A 104 1.72 19.13 7.16
C ARG A 104 0.44 18.35 6.95
N ILE A 105 0.16 17.37 7.80
CA ILE A 105 -1.08 16.59 7.77
C ILE A 105 -2.27 17.52 7.99
N ALA A 106 -2.24 18.39 9.01
CA ALA A 106 -3.32 19.33 9.27
C ALA A 106 -3.57 20.29 8.10
N LEU A 107 -2.51 20.76 7.43
CA LEU A 107 -2.63 21.57 6.22
C LEU A 107 -3.29 20.81 5.07
N LEU A 108 -2.89 19.55 4.83
CA LEU A 108 -3.48 18.70 3.80
C LEU A 108 -4.96 18.40 4.09
N MET A 109 -5.31 18.15 5.35
CA MET A 109 -6.69 17.88 5.77
C MET A 109 -7.58 19.13 5.72
N LYS A 110 -7.03 20.33 5.98
CA LYS A 110 -7.77 21.60 5.90
C LYS A 110 -7.93 22.13 4.48
N ALA A 111 -7.01 21.78 3.57
CA ALA A 111 -7.03 22.28 2.20
C ALA A 111 -8.24 21.78 1.38
N GLY A 112 -8.93 20.72 1.79
CA GLY A 112 -10.11 20.16 1.09
C GLY A 112 -9.81 19.55 -0.29
N ASP A 113 -8.67 19.91 -0.86
CA ASP A 113 -8.05 19.33 -2.04
C ASP A 113 -6.56 19.68 -1.93
N PRO A 114 -5.64 18.71 -1.79
CA PRO A 114 -4.22 19.00 -1.73
C PRO A 114 -3.83 19.74 -3.02
N PRO A 115 -3.06 20.85 -2.96
CA PRO A 115 -2.44 21.36 -4.18
C PRO A 115 -1.66 20.18 -4.75
N ARG A 116 -2.02 19.77 -5.98
CA ARG A 116 -1.21 18.86 -6.79
C ARG A 116 0.18 19.47 -6.83
N ALA A 117 1.03 19.10 -5.86
CA ALA A 117 2.47 19.21 -5.98
C ALA A 117 2.70 18.62 -7.36
N LYS A 118 3.28 19.42 -8.26
CA LYS A 118 3.43 19.06 -9.67
C LYS A 118 4.10 17.70 -9.70
N SER A 119 3.29 16.64 -9.74
CA SER A 119 3.76 15.31 -9.91
C SER A 119 4.43 15.41 -11.25
N ARG A 120 5.77 15.27 -11.27
CA ARG A 120 6.36 14.60 -12.44
C ARG A 120 5.44 13.43 -12.65
N THR A 121 4.73 13.42 -13.77
CA THR A 121 3.82 12.36 -14.13
C THR A 121 4.65 11.10 -14.05
N LEU A 122 4.62 10.43 -12.90
CA LEU A 122 5.14 9.09 -12.74
C LEU A 122 4.09 8.30 -13.48
N THR A 123 4.27 8.18 -14.79
CA THR A 123 3.56 7.21 -15.58
C THR A 123 3.95 5.89 -14.92
N LEU A 124 3.08 5.38 -14.06
CA LEU A 124 3.30 4.10 -13.41
C LEU A 124 3.62 3.10 -14.54
N PRO A 125 4.67 2.27 -14.36
CA PRO A 125 5.11 1.39 -15.42
C PRO A 125 3.92 0.54 -15.87
N THR A 126 3.78 0.42 -17.18
CA THR A 126 2.87 -0.55 -17.74
C THR A 126 3.36 -1.94 -17.34
N VAL A 127 2.44 -2.82 -16.94
CA VAL A 127 2.78 -4.16 -16.48
C VAL A 127 2.17 -5.22 -17.39
N VAL A 128 2.81 -6.38 -17.45
CA VAL A 128 2.23 -7.58 -18.06
C VAL A 128 1.82 -8.50 -16.92
N LEU A 129 0.58 -8.96 -16.94
CA LEU A 129 0.10 -9.95 -15.98
C LEU A 129 0.04 -11.31 -16.68
N HIS A 130 0.84 -12.26 -16.21
CA HIS A 130 0.72 -13.63 -16.71
C HIS A 130 -0.45 -14.36 -16.04
N PRO A 131 -1.00 -15.41 -16.70
CA PRO A 131 -1.96 -16.29 -16.07
C PRO A 131 -1.45 -16.85 -14.74
N VAL A 132 -2.30 -16.84 -13.73
CA VAL A 132 -2.00 -17.38 -12.40
C VAL A 132 -1.78 -18.89 -12.45
N ASP A 133 -0.72 -19.37 -11.84
CA ASP A 133 -0.38 -20.80 -11.81
C ASP A 133 -0.86 -21.50 -10.52
N GLY A 134 -1.07 -22.82 -10.59
CA GLY A 134 -1.36 -23.68 -9.43
C GLY A 134 -2.74 -23.50 -8.78
N ALA A 135 -3.57 -22.58 -9.26
CA ALA A 135 -4.90 -22.34 -8.68
C ALA A 135 -5.90 -23.45 -9.06
N PRO A 136 -6.56 -24.10 -8.07
CA PRO A 136 -7.60 -25.11 -8.32
C PRO A 136 -8.86 -24.52 -8.98
N GLY A 137 -9.71 -25.40 -9.52
CA GLY A 137 -10.98 -25.01 -10.13
C GLY A 137 -10.82 -24.03 -11.29
N ASP A 138 -11.62 -22.96 -11.29
CA ASP A 138 -11.49 -21.87 -12.25
C ASP A 138 -10.49 -20.77 -11.82
N GLY A 139 -9.77 -20.98 -10.71
CA GLY A 139 -8.98 -19.97 -10.02
C GLY A 139 -7.92 -19.30 -10.90
N ARG A 140 -7.31 -20.03 -11.85
CA ARG A 140 -6.38 -19.43 -12.82
C ARG A 140 -7.04 -18.30 -13.60
N ILE A 141 -8.24 -18.51 -14.13
CA ILE A 141 -8.94 -17.51 -14.94
C ILE A 141 -9.48 -16.40 -14.03
N SER A 142 -10.13 -16.80 -12.93
CA SER A 142 -10.77 -15.88 -11.98
C SER A 142 -9.77 -14.92 -11.33
N LEU A 143 -8.64 -15.42 -10.82
CA LEU A 143 -7.61 -14.58 -10.19
C LEU A 143 -6.88 -13.69 -11.20
N THR A 144 -6.58 -14.20 -12.41
CA THR A 144 -5.93 -13.39 -13.45
C THR A 144 -6.82 -12.22 -13.85
N SER A 145 -8.11 -12.47 -14.10
CA SER A 145 -9.09 -11.44 -14.44
C SER A 145 -9.29 -10.45 -13.28
N ALA A 146 -9.45 -10.95 -12.05
CA ALA A 146 -9.65 -10.12 -10.88
C ALA A 146 -8.43 -9.23 -10.59
N MET A 147 -7.21 -9.75 -10.72
CA MET A 147 -5.97 -8.98 -10.55
C MET A 147 -5.82 -7.91 -11.63
N SER A 148 -6.08 -8.24 -12.91
CA SER A 148 -6.08 -7.26 -13.99
C SER A 148 -7.06 -6.11 -13.72
N ALA A 149 -8.29 -6.44 -13.30
CA ALA A 149 -9.29 -5.46 -12.94
C ALA A 149 -8.88 -4.62 -11.71
N ALA A 150 -8.31 -5.25 -10.68
CA ALA A 150 -7.85 -4.56 -9.47
C ALA A 150 -6.72 -3.56 -9.74
N LEU A 151 -5.77 -3.93 -10.61
CA LEU A 151 -4.70 -3.05 -11.08
C LEU A 151 -5.25 -1.91 -11.97
N GLY A 152 -6.19 -2.22 -12.87
CA GLY A 152 -6.86 -1.25 -13.73
C GLY A 152 -7.65 -0.19 -12.93
N ARG A 153 -8.39 -0.60 -11.90
CA ARG A 153 -9.07 0.32 -10.96
C ARG A 153 -8.10 1.30 -10.28
N ARG A 154 -6.85 0.89 -10.11
CA ARG A 154 -5.77 1.68 -9.50
C ARG A 154 -4.90 2.39 -10.54
N SER A 155 -5.41 2.55 -11.77
CA SER A 155 -4.75 3.23 -12.89
C SER A 155 -3.41 2.62 -13.34
N ILE A 156 -3.15 1.36 -13.00
CA ILE A 156 -2.05 0.58 -13.57
C ILE A 156 -2.54 0.00 -14.90
N ARG A 157 -1.83 0.30 -15.99
CA ARG A 157 -2.12 -0.32 -17.29
C ARG A 157 -1.53 -1.73 -17.31
N VAL A 158 -2.40 -2.71 -17.55
CA VAL A 158 -2.02 -4.10 -17.83
C VAL A 158 -2.05 -4.30 -19.34
N LEU A 159 -0.97 -4.84 -19.90
CA LEU A 159 -0.89 -5.21 -21.30
C LEU A 159 -0.86 -6.72 -21.46
N ASP A 160 -1.37 -7.16 -22.61
CA ASP A 160 -1.36 -8.57 -23.00
C ASP A 160 0.01 -9.03 -23.51
N ASP A 161 0.82 -8.11 -24.05
CA ASP A 161 2.12 -8.42 -24.65
C ASP A 161 3.29 -7.74 -23.92
N SER A 162 4.36 -8.50 -23.69
CA SER A 162 5.64 -8.01 -23.21
C SER A 162 6.31 -7.10 -24.24
N HIS A 163 6.62 -5.87 -23.83
CA HIS A 163 7.44 -4.94 -24.58
C HIS A 163 8.72 -4.63 -23.81
N ASP A 164 9.73 -4.06 -24.48
CA ASP A 164 10.99 -3.70 -23.85
C ASP A 164 10.78 -2.86 -22.60
N GLY A 165 11.31 -3.35 -21.49
CA GLY A 165 11.26 -2.74 -20.18
C GLY A 165 9.90 -2.83 -19.46
N ALA A 166 8.97 -3.67 -19.88
CA ALA A 166 7.76 -3.97 -19.11
C ALA A 166 8.10 -4.75 -17.82
N LEU A 167 7.47 -4.38 -16.71
CA LEU A 167 7.50 -5.19 -15.50
C LEU A 167 6.45 -6.30 -15.61
N VAL A 168 6.78 -7.48 -15.13
CA VAL A 168 5.90 -8.64 -15.22
C VAL A 168 5.40 -9.00 -13.83
N VAL A 169 4.09 -9.17 -13.69
CA VAL A 169 3.45 -9.67 -12.48
C VAL A 169 3.12 -11.14 -12.70
N LEU A 170 3.60 -11.98 -11.78
CA LEU A 170 3.29 -13.42 -11.74
C LEU A 170 2.47 -13.70 -10.49
N GLY A 171 1.47 -14.58 -10.63
CA GLY A 171 0.70 -15.10 -9.50
C GLY A 171 0.84 -16.61 -9.43
N SER A 172 0.99 -17.14 -8.22
CA SER A 172 0.94 -18.58 -7.97
C SER A 172 0.10 -18.89 -6.74
N VAL A 173 -0.61 -20.01 -6.79
CA VAL A 173 -1.40 -20.51 -5.67
C VAL A 173 -0.86 -21.86 -5.25
N LYS A 174 -0.71 -22.05 -3.94
CA LYS A 174 -0.40 -23.33 -3.33
C LYS A 174 -1.47 -23.65 -2.31
N THR A 175 -1.88 -24.92 -2.27
CA THR A 175 -2.80 -25.40 -1.25
C THR A 175 -2.24 -26.60 -0.52
N SER A 176 -2.45 -26.65 0.80
CA SER A 176 -2.07 -27.78 1.63
C SER A 176 -3.14 -28.04 2.70
N ILE A 177 -3.26 -29.28 3.17
CA ILE A 177 -4.19 -29.59 4.27
C ILE A 177 -3.60 -29.08 5.59
N ARG A 178 -4.41 -28.37 6.37
CA ARG A 178 -4.03 -27.83 7.68
C ARG A 178 -5.17 -28.03 8.68
N GLY A 179 -5.01 -29.02 9.56
CA GLY A 179 -6.06 -29.40 10.51
C GLY A 179 -7.28 -29.99 9.78
N ASP A 180 -8.46 -29.46 10.08
CA ASP A 180 -9.73 -29.77 9.42
C ASP A 180 -10.00 -28.89 8.18
N GLY A 181 -9.10 -27.96 7.87
CA GLY A 181 -9.18 -27.06 6.71
C GLY A 181 -8.06 -27.26 5.69
N GLN A 182 -8.06 -26.37 4.70
CA GLN A 182 -7.06 -26.26 3.64
C GLN A 182 -6.41 -24.87 3.74
N LEU A 183 -5.12 -24.84 3.98
CA LEU A 183 -4.32 -23.61 3.85
C LEU A 183 -4.16 -23.30 2.37
N VAL A 184 -4.46 -22.06 2.01
CA VAL A 184 -4.32 -21.52 0.66
C VAL A 184 -3.34 -20.38 0.76
N GLU A 185 -2.28 -20.44 -0.03
CA GLU A 185 -1.25 -19.41 -0.12
C GLU A 185 -1.23 -18.87 -1.54
N VAL A 186 -1.39 -17.56 -1.67
CA VAL A 186 -1.33 -16.84 -2.94
C VAL A 186 -0.09 -15.96 -2.91
N HIS A 187 0.82 -16.22 -3.83
CA HIS A 187 2.08 -15.49 -3.97
C HIS A 187 2.05 -14.69 -5.27
N TRP A 188 2.26 -13.39 -5.14
CA TRP A 188 2.40 -12.45 -6.25
C TRP A 188 3.84 -11.96 -6.30
N SER A 189 4.49 -12.04 -7.44
CA SER A 189 5.84 -11.49 -7.63
C SER A 189 5.87 -10.49 -8.78
N VAL A 190 6.73 -9.48 -8.62
CA VAL A 190 7.07 -8.54 -9.69
C VAL A 190 8.46 -8.88 -10.15
N ILE A 191 8.61 -9.19 -11.43
CA ILE A 191 9.91 -9.45 -12.06
C ILE A 191 10.19 -8.40 -13.14
N ASN A 192 11.47 -8.18 -13.43
CA ASN A 192 11.88 -7.35 -14.57
C ASN A 192 11.93 -8.16 -15.88
N GLU A 193 12.20 -7.48 -17.00
CA GLU A 193 12.31 -8.08 -18.33
C GLU A 193 13.42 -9.15 -18.46
N VAL A 194 14.37 -9.19 -17.52
CA VAL A 194 15.47 -10.17 -17.48
C VAL A 194 15.12 -11.37 -16.59
N GLY A 195 13.90 -11.42 -16.04
CA GLY A 195 13.42 -12.50 -15.19
C GLY A 195 13.86 -12.40 -13.72
N ARG A 196 14.47 -11.28 -13.31
CA ARG A 196 14.87 -11.06 -11.91
C ARG A 196 13.67 -10.59 -11.09
N GLU A 197 13.40 -11.28 -9.98
CA GLU A 197 12.43 -10.84 -8.98
C GLU A 197 12.88 -9.55 -8.30
N LEU A 198 11.99 -8.55 -8.34
CA LEU A 198 12.15 -7.26 -7.69
C LEU A 198 11.51 -7.25 -6.29
N GLY A 199 10.50 -8.09 -6.09
CA GLY A 199 9.89 -8.36 -4.80
C GLY A 199 8.62 -9.20 -4.95
N SER A 200 8.03 -9.55 -3.81
CA SER A 200 6.80 -10.34 -3.77
C SER A 200 5.90 -10.04 -2.58
N VAL A 201 4.64 -10.46 -2.72
CA VAL A 201 3.57 -10.35 -1.74
C VAL A 201 2.97 -11.73 -1.56
N THR A 202 2.86 -12.19 -0.32
CA THR A 202 2.21 -13.46 0.01
C THR A 202 0.98 -13.21 0.86
N GLN A 203 -0.13 -13.79 0.47
CA GLN A 203 -1.36 -13.83 1.24
C GLN A 203 -1.68 -15.27 1.58
N SER A 204 -2.17 -15.54 2.78
CA SER A 204 -2.60 -16.89 3.13
C SER A 204 -3.83 -16.89 4.02
N ASN A 205 -4.67 -17.90 3.82
CA ASN A 205 -5.85 -18.12 4.64
C ASN A 205 -6.18 -19.61 4.73
N VAL A 206 -6.88 -20.03 5.79
CA VAL A 206 -7.40 -21.38 5.93
C VAL A 206 -8.88 -21.38 5.57
N VAL A 207 -9.26 -22.23 4.61
CA VAL A 207 -10.63 -22.38 4.13
C VAL A 207 -11.10 -23.83 4.31
N PRO A 208 -12.41 -24.11 4.27
CA PRO A 208 -12.91 -25.48 4.21
C PRO A 208 -12.31 -26.24 3.01
N VAL A 209 -11.98 -27.52 3.22
CA VAL A 209 -11.40 -28.38 2.18
C VAL A 209 -12.34 -28.46 0.97
N GLY A 210 -11.78 -28.25 -0.23
CA GLY A 210 -12.51 -28.33 -1.49
C GLY A 210 -13.37 -27.10 -1.83
N MET A 211 -13.38 -26.07 -0.97
CA MET A 211 -14.10 -24.82 -1.24
C MET A 211 -13.62 -24.13 -2.53
N LEU A 212 -12.35 -24.32 -2.91
CA LEU A 212 -11.72 -23.66 -4.06
C LEU A 212 -11.61 -24.56 -5.30
N ASP A 213 -12.19 -25.76 -5.27
CA ASP A 213 -12.13 -26.71 -6.40
C ASP A 213 -13.10 -26.34 -7.54
N GLY A 214 -14.07 -25.47 -7.24
CA GLY A 214 -15.06 -24.96 -8.18
C GLY A 214 -14.78 -23.51 -8.62
N SER A 215 -15.77 -22.65 -8.44
CA SER A 215 -15.68 -21.24 -8.83
C SER A 215 -15.12 -20.35 -7.74
N TRP A 216 -14.11 -19.56 -8.08
CA TRP A 216 -13.48 -18.61 -7.18
C TRP A 216 -14.28 -17.31 -7.04
N GLY A 217 -14.93 -16.83 -8.11
CA GLY A 217 -15.86 -15.69 -8.06
C GLY A 217 -15.41 -14.52 -7.17
N GLU A 218 -16.22 -14.18 -6.16
CA GLU A 218 -15.96 -13.11 -5.17
C GLU A 218 -14.66 -13.31 -4.37
N ILE A 219 -14.24 -14.56 -4.12
CA ILE A 219 -12.98 -14.86 -3.42
C ILE A 219 -11.80 -14.37 -4.26
N ALA A 220 -11.86 -14.54 -5.58
CA ALA A 220 -10.82 -14.02 -6.47
C ALA A 220 -10.74 -12.49 -6.42
N HIS A 221 -11.86 -11.79 -6.31
CA HIS A 221 -11.88 -10.33 -6.16
C HIS A 221 -11.22 -9.88 -4.86
N ALA A 222 -11.58 -10.50 -3.73
CA ALA A 222 -11.00 -10.16 -2.43
C ALA A 222 -9.47 -10.42 -2.38
N VAL A 223 -9.03 -11.58 -2.90
CA VAL A 223 -7.61 -11.93 -3.00
C VAL A 223 -6.87 -10.93 -3.89
N ALA A 224 -7.42 -10.65 -5.08
CA ALA A 224 -6.82 -9.74 -6.04
C ALA A 224 -6.71 -8.31 -5.50
N ASP A 225 -7.72 -7.79 -4.80
CA ASP A 225 -7.64 -6.45 -4.22
C ASP A 225 -6.54 -6.35 -3.16
N GLY A 226 -6.45 -7.32 -2.24
CA GLY A 226 -5.37 -7.33 -1.26
C GLY A 226 -3.98 -7.53 -1.89
N GLY A 227 -3.88 -8.31 -2.97
CA GLY A 227 -2.63 -8.54 -3.67
C GLY A 227 -2.18 -7.31 -4.49
N ALA A 228 -3.12 -6.64 -5.15
CA ALA A 228 -2.86 -5.48 -5.99
C ALA A 228 -2.26 -4.32 -5.18
N ASP A 229 -2.73 -4.10 -3.95
CA ASP A 229 -2.18 -3.06 -3.08
C ASP A 229 -0.68 -3.29 -2.80
N GLY A 230 -0.30 -4.53 -2.48
CA GLY A 230 1.11 -4.89 -2.27
C GLY A 230 1.93 -4.83 -3.57
N VAL A 231 1.40 -5.34 -4.69
CA VAL A 231 2.08 -5.28 -6.00
C VAL A 231 2.36 -3.85 -6.43
N ILE A 232 1.46 -2.91 -6.17
CA ILE A 232 1.66 -1.50 -6.53
C ILE A 232 2.80 -0.86 -5.75
N VAL A 233 3.03 -1.25 -4.49
CA VAL A 233 4.20 -0.81 -3.72
C VAL A 233 5.47 -1.25 -4.44
N LEU A 234 5.56 -2.51 -4.82
CA LEU A 234 6.71 -3.07 -5.55
C LEU A 234 6.94 -2.38 -6.91
N LEU A 235 5.87 -2.10 -7.66
CA LEU A 235 5.95 -1.40 -8.95
C LEU A 235 6.49 0.03 -8.80
N ARG A 236 6.10 0.73 -7.74
CA ARG A 236 6.59 2.09 -7.45
C ARG A 236 8.06 2.08 -7.07
N GLU A 237 8.48 1.11 -6.25
CA GLU A 237 9.89 0.93 -5.88
C GLU A 237 10.75 0.61 -7.10
N ALA A 238 10.32 -0.34 -7.94
CA ALA A 238 10.99 -0.70 -9.18
C ALA A 238 11.16 0.51 -10.12
N HIS A 239 10.14 1.35 -10.25
CA HIS A 239 10.19 2.54 -11.08
C HIS A 239 11.16 3.61 -10.54
N ARG A 240 11.23 3.80 -9.22
CA ARG A 240 12.20 4.72 -8.59
C ARG A 240 13.63 4.26 -8.83
N SER A 241 13.91 2.97 -8.66
CA SER A 241 15.24 2.38 -8.86
C SER A 241 15.72 2.46 -10.31
N ARG A 242 14.83 2.36 -11.30
CA ARG A 242 15.18 2.57 -12.72
C ARG A 242 15.44 4.02 -13.08
N SER A 243 14.80 4.96 -12.39
CA SER A 243 14.95 6.39 -12.65
C SER A 243 16.30 6.95 -12.20
N SER A 244 16.96 6.32 -11.22
CA SER A 244 18.29 6.74 -10.74
C SER A 244 19.43 6.28 -11.64
N VAL A 245 19.27 5.15 -12.35
CA VAL A 245 20.34 4.56 -13.18
C VAL A 245 20.53 5.30 -14.52
N ARG A 246 19.55 6.09 -14.96
CA ARG A 246 19.58 6.75 -16.29
C ARG A 246 20.13 8.19 -16.28
N LEU A 247 20.79 8.60 -15.20
CA LEU A 247 21.31 9.96 -15.02
C LEU A 247 22.85 10.07 -14.99
N ASP A 248 23.58 8.99 -15.30
CA ASP A 248 25.04 9.02 -15.48
C ASP A 248 25.44 8.82 -16.95
#